data_AF-A0A935BSS7-F1
#
_entry.id   AF-A0A935BSS7-F1
#
_cell.length_a   1.000
_cell.length_b   1.000
_cell.length_c   1.000
_cell.angle_alpha   90.00
_cell.angle_beta   90.00
_cell.angle_gamma   90.00
#
_symmetry.space_group_name_H-M   'P 1'
#
loop_
_entity.id
_entity.type
_entity.pdbx_description
1 polymer ?
#
loop_
_entity_poly.entity_id
_entity_poly.type
_entity_poly.pdbx_seq_one_letter_code
_entity_poly.pdbx_strand_id
1 'polypeptide(L)'
;MSDALNYLVKARPDAVGHYFAFLKACGTRLDPKTRNLISVISKVHAQTERGLRQYLGRALREGATPAEVLDALLMAFPMLGLAKIVWAVDIILALDLPEFQPGALGAPGDWHDVMATKGFKVGATQRAECDGRGLFVHRAEKEWRVYDSRCPHQTTNIPDLALQGCTLTCPKHEWQFDVRTGDCIAKGTSPLKRWPSKVVKGRLLANW
;
A
#
# COMPACT_ATOMS: atom_id res chain seq x y z
N MET A 1 -10.99 -10.54 -11.74
CA MET A 1 -10.36 -11.47 -12.68
C MET A 1 -10.68 -10.96 -14.09
N SER A 2 -9.78 -11.04 -15.08
CA SER A 2 -10.09 -10.52 -16.43
C SER A 2 -11.14 -11.39 -17.14
N ASP A 3 -11.90 -10.80 -18.07
CA ASP A 3 -12.91 -11.53 -18.83
C ASP A 3 -12.32 -12.68 -19.64
N ALA A 4 -11.13 -12.48 -20.21
CA ALA A 4 -10.36 -13.51 -20.88
C ALA A 4 -10.06 -14.71 -19.96
N LEU A 5 -9.69 -14.44 -18.70
CA LEU A 5 -9.41 -15.50 -17.75
C LEU A 5 -10.69 -16.23 -17.31
N ASN A 6 -11.80 -15.51 -17.13
CA ASN A 6 -13.11 -16.11 -16.87
C ASN A 6 -13.56 -17.01 -18.03
N TYR A 7 -13.33 -16.58 -19.27
CA TYR A 7 -13.60 -17.39 -20.45
C TYR A 7 -12.75 -18.66 -20.45
N LEU A 8 -11.43 -18.56 -20.22
CA LEU A 8 -10.54 -19.72 -20.19
C LEU A 8 -10.92 -20.74 -19.12
N VAL A 9 -11.32 -20.29 -17.93
CA VAL A 9 -11.82 -21.18 -16.85
C VAL A 9 -13.06 -21.94 -17.29
N LYS A 10 -13.99 -21.27 -17.99
CA LYS A 10 -15.21 -21.93 -18.50
C LYS A 10 -14.90 -22.86 -19.68
N ALA A 11 -14.00 -22.47 -20.56
CA ALA A 11 -13.67 -23.20 -21.78
C ALA A 11 -12.79 -24.43 -21.52
N ARG A 12 -11.89 -24.38 -20.52
CA ARG A 12 -10.93 -25.45 -20.20
C ARG A 12 -10.77 -25.62 -18.68
N PRO A 13 -11.84 -26.03 -17.97
CA PRO A 13 -11.85 -26.07 -16.51
C PRO A 13 -10.77 -27.00 -15.93
N ASP A 14 -10.51 -28.14 -16.56
CA ASP A 14 -9.52 -29.11 -16.07
C ASP A 14 -8.10 -28.53 -16.15
N ALA A 15 -7.69 -28.06 -17.33
CA ALA A 15 -6.34 -27.53 -17.53
C ALA A 15 -6.08 -26.26 -16.71
N VAL A 16 -7.01 -25.30 -16.75
CA VAL A 16 -6.86 -24.02 -16.03
C VAL A 16 -7.03 -24.22 -14.53
N GLY A 17 -7.91 -25.12 -14.11
CA GLY A 17 -8.11 -25.50 -12.71
C GLY A 17 -6.84 -26.07 -12.08
N HIS A 18 -6.19 -27.02 -12.75
CA HIS A 18 -4.91 -27.57 -12.29
C HIS A 18 -3.80 -26.51 -12.21
N TYR A 19 -3.72 -25.60 -13.20
CA TYR A 19 -2.79 -24.48 -13.15
C TYR A 19 -3.01 -23.59 -11.92
N PHE A 20 -4.26 -23.23 -11.61
CA PHE A 20 -4.55 -22.45 -10.40
C PHE A 20 -4.30 -23.21 -9.10
N ALA A 21 -4.58 -24.52 -9.07
CA ALA A 21 -4.25 -25.35 -7.92
C ALA A 21 -2.74 -25.35 -7.65
N PHE A 22 -1.93 -25.52 -8.69
CA PHE A 22 -0.47 -25.43 -8.62
C PHE A 22 -0.03 -24.05 -8.09
N LEU A 23 -0.53 -22.95 -8.67
CA LEU A 23 -0.19 -21.60 -8.22
C LEU A 23 -0.56 -21.34 -6.76
N LYS A 24 -1.69 -21.89 -6.28
CA LYS A 24 -2.11 -21.78 -4.87
C LYS A 24 -1.23 -22.61 -3.93
N ALA A 25 -0.73 -23.76 -4.38
CA ALA A 25 0.16 -24.60 -3.59
C ALA A 25 1.59 -24.06 -3.49
N CYS A 26 2.03 -23.29 -4.50
CA CYS A 26 3.35 -22.67 -4.53
C CYS A 26 3.58 -21.72 -3.33
N GLY A 27 4.73 -21.87 -2.67
CA GLY A 27 5.15 -21.00 -1.58
C GLY A 27 4.40 -21.19 -0.26
N THR A 28 3.51 -22.16 -0.12
CA THR A 28 2.74 -22.43 1.12
C THR A 28 3.62 -22.71 2.36
N ARG A 29 4.90 -23.04 2.16
CA ARG A 29 5.90 -23.25 3.23
C ARG A 29 6.70 -21.99 3.58
N LEU A 30 6.55 -20.92 2.82
CA LEU A 30 7.23 -19.64 3.04
C LEU A 30 6.32 -18.70 3.84
N ASP A 31 6.92 -17.90 4.70
CA ASP A 31 6.19 -16.83 5.39
C ASP A 31 5.66 -15.78 4.38
N PRO A 32 4.64 -15.00 4.75
CA PRO A 32 4.04 -13.99 3.87
C PRO A 32 5.05 -12.97 3.30
N LYS A 33 6.01 -12.50 4.10
CA LYS A 33 7.01 -11.50 3.66
C LYS A 33 7.87 -12.07 2.54
N THR A 34 8.45 -13.24 2.76
CA THR A 34 9.30 -13.93 1.77
C THR A 34 8.55 -14.22 0.48
N ARG A 35 7.30 -14.72 0.57
CA ARG A 35 6.46 -14.94 -0.64
C ARG A 35 6.24 -13.68 -1.45
N ASN A 36 5.98 -12.56 -0.78
CA ASN A 36 5.71 -11.30 -1.47
C ASN A 36 6.98 -10.71 -2.09
N LEU A 37 8.15 -10.84 -1.46
CA LEU A 37 9.44 -10.45 -2.05
C LEU A 37 9.76 -11.28 -3.32
N ILE A 38 9.58 -12.60 -3.27
CA ILE A 38 9.71 -13.46 -4.46
C ILE A 38 8.70 -13.04 -5.54
N SER A 39 7.47 -12.70 -5.13
CA SER A 39 6.45 -12.23 -6.07
C SER A 39 6.85 -10.90 -6.71
N VAL A 40 7.44 -9.95 -5.97
CA VAL A 40 8.00 -8.70 -6.52
C VAL A 40 9.00 -9.02 -7.63
N ILE A 41 9.99 -9.87 -7.36
CA ILE A 41 10.99 -10.30 -8.36
C ILE A 41 10.30 -10.93 -9.59
N SER A 42 9.30 -11.79 -9.38
CA SER A 42 8.56 -12.43 -10.49
C SER A 42 7.82 -11.40 -11.36
N LYS A 43 7.30 -10.31 -10.79
CA LYS A 43 6.61 -9.25 -11.53
C LYS A 43 7.56 -8.34 -12.27
N VAL A 44 8.78 -8.18 -11.75
CA VAL A 44 9.89 -7.53 -12.48
C VAL A 44 10.33 -8.39 -13.65
N HIS A 45 10.50 -9.70 -13.45
CA HIS A 45 10.81 -10.62 -14.54
C HIS A 45 9.78 -10.55 -15.67
N ALA A 46 8.50 -10.57 -15.34
CA ALA A 46 7.38 -10.50 -16.29
C ALA A 46 7.05 -9.06 -16.77
N GLN A 47 7.74 -8.04 -16.26
CA GLN A 47 7.48 -6.62 -16.54
C GLN A 47 6.01 -6.19 -16.41
N THR A 48 5.37 -6.64 -15.33
CA THR A 48 3.96 -6.33 -15.05
C THR A 48 3.85 -5.22 -14.01
N GLU A 49 3.69 -3.97 -14.44
CA GLU A 49 3.64 -2.81 -13.51
C GLU A 49 2.54 -2.98 -12.45
N ARG A 50 1.31 -3.29 -12.87
CA ARG A 50 0.19 -3.51 -11.94
C ARG A 50 0.52 -4.60 -10.91
N GLY A 51 1.17 -5.67 -11.35
CA GLY A 51 1.62 -6.75 -10.48
C GLY A 51 2.67 -6.26 -9.50
N LEU A 52 3.70 -5.56 -9.98
CA LEU A 52 4.76 -5.02 -9.14
C LEU A 52 4.19 -4.11 -8.05
N ARG A 53 3.36 -3.13 -8.40
CA ARG A 53 2.71 -2.23 -7.44
C ARG A 53 1.92 -3.00 -6.37
N GLN A 54 1.16 -4.01 -6.78
CA GLN A 54 0.36 -4.83 -5.87
C GLN A 54 1.22 -5.64 -4.90
N TYR A 55 2.24 -6.35 -5.40
CA TYR A 55 3.06 -7.23 -4.56
C TYR A 55 4.08 -6.48 -3.72
N LEU A 56 4.56 -5.33 -4.18
CA LEU A 56 5.36 -4.42 -3.38
C LEU A 56 4.56 -3.93 -2.16
N GLY A 57 3.35 -3.40 -2.38
CA GLY A 57 2.49 -2.97 -1.27
C GLY A 57 2.16 -4.10 -0.29
N ARG A 58 2.04 -5.34 -0.77
CA ARG A 58 1.89 -6.52 0.11
C ARG A 58 3.15 -6.82 0.90
N ALA A 59 4.32 -6.82 0.26
CA ALA A 59 5.60 -7.08 0.93
C ALA A 59 5.81 -6.11 2.09
N LEU A 60 5.61 -4.81 1.87
CA LEU A 60 5.75 -3.77 2.90
C LEU A 60 4.78 -3.98 4.07
N ARG A 61 3.53 -4.37 3.80
CA ARG A 61 2.54 -4.68 4.85
C ARG A 61 2.90 -5.91 5.67
N GLU A 62 3.53 -6.90 5.07
CA GLU A 62 4.07 -8.07 5.78
C GLU A 62 5.42 -7.79 6.45
N GLY A 63 5.84 -6.52 6.52
CA GLY A 63 7.02 -6.07 7.25
C GLY A 63 8.33 -6.09 6.45
N ALA A 64 8.28 -6.20 5.12
CA ALA A 64 9.46 -5.94 4.31
C ALA A 64 9.86 -4.47 4.42
N THR A 65 11.13 -4.23 4.68
CA THR A 65 11.70 -2.88 4.63
C THR A 65 11.99 -2.48 3.17
N PRO A 66 12.03 -1.18 2.86
CA PRO A 66 12.51 -0.67 1.58
C PRO A 66 13.90 -1.20 1.21
N ALA A 67 14.80 -1.29 2.21
CA ALA A 67 16.13 -1.86 2.03
C ALA A 67 16.07 -3.33 1.60
N GLU A 68 15.27 -4.16 2.28
CA GLU A 68 15.07 -5.57 1.87
C GLU A 68 14.49 -5.69 0.46
N VAL A 69 13.61 -4.78 0.04
CA VAL A 69 13.09 -4.75 -1.34
C VAL A 69 14.21 -4.43 -2.33
N LEU A 70 15.02 -3.41 -2.07
CA LEU A 70 16.14 -3.03 -2.92
C LEU A 70 17.19 -4.13 -3.00
N ASP A 71 17.55 -4.74 -1.87
CA ASP A 71 18.47 -5.87 -1.81
C ASP A 71 17.93 -7.08 -2.57
N ALA A 72 16.63 -7.38 -2.47
CA ALA A 72 16.01 -8.46 -3.25
C ALA A 72 16.08 -8.20 -4.77
N LEU A 73 15.89 -6.95 -5.21
CA LEU A 73 16.05 -6.55 -6.61
C LEU A 73 17.51 -6.68 -7.06
N LEU A 74 18.45 -6.18 -6.27
CA LEU A 74 19.88 -6.27 -6.56
C LEU A 74 20.39 -7.72 -6.55
N MET A 75 19.91 -8.55 -5.64
CA MET A 75 20.24 -9.98 -5.60
C MET A 75 19.71 -10.73 -6.83
N ALA A 76 18.58 -10.28 -7.39
CA ALA A 76 18.03 -10.82 -8.63
C ALA A 76 18.71 -10.26 -9.90
N PHE A 77 19.61 -9.29 -9.78
CA PHE A 77 20.29 -8.65 -10.90
C PHE A 77 20.94 -9.64 -11.89
N PRO A 78 21.65 -10.71 -11.45
CA PRO A 78 22.25 -11.67 -12.39
C PRO A 78 21.24 -12.36 -13.30
N MET A 79 19.99 -12.51 -12.87
CA MET A 79 18.92 -13.16 -13.64
C MET A 79 18.09 -12.16 -14.45
N LEU A 80 17.96 -10.93 -13.97
CA LEU A 80 17.04 -9.94 -14.53
C LEU A 80 17.72 -8.90 -15.43
N GLY A 81 19.01 -8.64 -15.20
CA GLY A 81 19.78 -7.59 -15.85
C GLY A 81 19.37 -6.17 -15.42
N LEU A 82 20.25 -5.20 -15.70
CA LEU A 82 20.09 -3.80 -15.26
C LEU A 82 18.78 -3.17 -15.74
N ALA A 83 18.36 -3.40 -16.99
CA ALA A 83 17.20 -2.76 -17.58
C ALA A 83 15.90 -3.04 -16.80
N LYS A 84 15.70 -4.28 -16.34
CA LYS A 84 14.51 -4.65 -15.56
C LYS A 84 14.59 -4.12 -14.12
N ILE A 85 15.79 -4.03 -13.55
CA ILE A 85 16.00 -3.43 -12.22
C ILE A 85 15.67 -1.93 -12.26
N VAL A 86 16.21 -1.19 -13.24
CA VAL A 86 15.93 0.24 -13.42
C VAL A 86 14.44 0.47 -13.63
N TRP A 87 13.78 -0.30 -14.50
CA TRP A 87 12.33 -0.23 -14.70
C TRP A 87 11.54 -0.44 -13.40
N ALA A 88 11.97 -1.38 -12.56
CA ALA A 88 11.31 -1.61 -11.27
C ALA A 88 11.50 -0.43 -10.33
N VAL A 89 12.69 0.16 -10.28
CA VAL A 89 13.00 1.35 -9.48
C VAL A 89 12.22 2.56 -9.96
N ASP A 90 12.07 2.78 -11.27
CA ASP A 90 11.26 3.87 -11.82
C ASP A 90 9.79 3.77 -11.35
N ILE A 91 9.24 2.55 -11.32
CA ILE A 91 7.89 2.31 -10.78
C ILE A 91 7.84 2.59 -9.27
N ILE A 92 8.86 2.18 -8.51
CA ILE A 92 8.95 2.43 -7.07
C ILE A 92 8.97 3.94 -6.79
N LEU A 93 9.79 4.69 -7.51
CA LEU A 93 9.88 6.15 -7.38
C LEU A 93 8.55 6.82 -7.78
N ALA A 94 7.90 6.34 -8.85
CA ALA A 94 6.59 6.84 -9.28
C ALA A 94 5.44 6.49 -8.32
N LEU A 95 5.64 5.58 -7.35
CA LEU A 95 4.65 5.34 -6.29
C LEU A 95 4.70 6.42 -5.20
N ASP A 96 5.80 7.16 -5.10
CA ASP A 96 6.01 8.25 -4.15
C ASP A 96 5.73 7.82 -2.69
N LEU A 97 6.32 6.67 -2.35
CA LEU A 97 6.27 6.11 -1.00
C LEU A 97 7.37 6.75 -0.15
N PRO A 98 7.05 7.29 1.04
CA PRO A 98 8.03 7.98 1.87
C PRO A 98 9.15 7.04 2.33
N GLU A 99 8.84 5.77 2.57
CA GLU A 99 9.85 4.79 2.98
C GLU A 99 10.96 4.56 1.94
N PHE A 100 10.71 4.88 0.66
CA PHE A 100 11.71 4.74 -0.42
C PHE A 100 12.50 6.03 -0.69
N GLN A 101 12.26 7.11 0.06
CA GLN A 101 13.07 8.32 -0.04
C GLN A 101 14.48 8.05 0.50
N PRO A 102 15.56 8.51 -0.17
CA PRO A 102 16.92 8.17 0.23
C PRO A 102 17.26 8.46 1.70
N GLY A 103 16.69 9.53 2.28
CA GLY A 103 16.86 9.86 3.70
C GLY A 103 16.10 8.96 4.68
N ALA A 104 15.07 8.25 4.21
CA ALA A 104 14.27 7.31 5.00
C ALA A 104 14.79 5.86 4.90
N LEU A 105 15.71 5.57 3.98
CA LEU A 105 16.31 4.24 3.83
C LEU A 105 17.22 3.92 5.02
N GLY A 106 16.68 3.17 6.00
CA GLY A 106 17.44 2.72 7.18
C GLY A 106 17.32 3.61 8.41
N ALA A 107 16.53 4.69 8.36
CA ALA A 107 16.20 5.51 9.52
C ALA A 107 14.80 5.13 10.06
N PRO A 108 14.58 5.15 11.39
CA PRO A 108 13.21 5.22 11.90
C PRO A 108 12.55 6.50 11.35
N GLY A 109 11.28 6.42 10.94
CA GLY A 109 10.57 7.56 10.37
C GLY A 109 10.63 8.79 11.29
N ASP A 110 10.45 9.98 10.71
CA ASP A 110 10.50 11.24 11.45
C ASP A 110 9.12 11.60 11.99
N TRP A 111 9.06 12.38 13.07
CA TRP A 111 7.79 12.90 13.59
C TRP A 111 7.46 14.23 12.93
N HIS A 112 6.38 14.25 12.16
CA HIS A 112 5.92 15.42 11.41
C HIS A 112 4.74 16.09 12.12
N ASP A 113 4.72 17.42 12.16
CA ASP A 113 3.63 18.20 12.77
C ASP A 113 2.47 18.39 11.77
N VAL A 114 1.42 17.59 11.95
CA VAL A 114 0.28 17.53 11.02
C VAL A 114 -0.67 18.70 11.22
N MET A 115 -1.15 18.90 12.46
CA MET A 115 -2.16 19.95 12.74
C MET A 115 -2.35 20.24 14.22
N ALA A 116 -2.99 21.38 14.52
CA ALA A 116 -3.46 21.70 15.87
C ALA A 116 -4.66 20.81 16.26
N THR A 117 -4.71 20.36 17.51
CA THR A 117 -5.83 19.55 18.02
C THR A 117 -7.01 20.39 18.53
N LYS A 118 -6.77 21.66 18.83
CA LYS A 118 -7.78 22.56 19.40
C LYS A 118 -8.92 22.78 18.41
N GLY A 119 -10.15 22.56 18.87
CA GLY A 119 -11.37 22.74 18.06
C GLY A 119 -11.75 21.52 17.20
N PHE A 120 -10.91 20.48 17.14
CA PHE A 120 -11.23 19.26 16.42
C PHE A 120 -12.18 18.38 17.24
N LYS A 121 -13.40 18.17 16.73
CA LYS A 121 -14.46 17.45 17.45
C LYS A 121 -14.24 15.94 17.41
N VAL A 122 -14.60 15.27 18.50
CA VAL A 122 -14.69 13.79 18.51
C VAL A 122 -15.70 13.32 17.46
N GLY A 123 -15.35 12.27 16.73
CA GLY A 123 -16.11 11.72 15.62
C GLY A 123 -15.85 12.41 14.27
N ALA A 124 -15.19 13.58 14.26
CA ALA A 124 -14.87 14.28 13.03
C ALA A 124 -13.71 13.60 12.28
N THR A 125 -13.71 13.79 10.97
CA THR A 125 -12.61 13.42 10.07
C THR A 125 -12.30 14.61 9.19
N GLN A 126 -11.02 14.87 8.95
CA GLN A 126 -10.57 15.94 8.08
C GLN A 126 -9.36 15.48 7.27
N ARG A 127 -9.27 15.91 6.01
CA ARG A 127 -8.03 15.79 5.24
C ARG A 127 -7.05 16.91 5.62
N ALA A 128 -5.79 16.54 5.83
CA ALA A 128 -4.67 17.45 6.07
C ALA A 128 -3.59 17.26 5.00
N GLU A 129 -2.77 18.29 4.79
CA GLU A 129 -1.55 18.22 3.99
C GLU A 129 -0.37 18.50 4.92
N CYS A 130 0.66 17.67 4.87
CA CYS A 130 1.87 17.81 5.67
C CYS A 130 3.05 17.32 4.83
N ASP A 131 4.06 18.16 4.61
CA ASP A 131 5.25 17.86 3.79
C ASP A 131 4.93 17.28 2.40
N GLY A 132 3.91 17.84 1.74
CA GLY A 132 3.43 17.38 0.43
C GLY A 132 2.67 16.05 0.44
N ARG A 133 2.36 15.51 1.63
CA ARG A 133 1.57 14.30 1.83
C ARG A 133 0.16 14.63 2.32
N GLY A 134 -0.82 14.15 1.55
CA GLY A 134 -2.21 14.11 1.98
C GLY A 134 -2.43 13.05 3.06
N LEU A 135 -3.18 13.43 4.09
CA LEU A 135 -3.51 12.58 5.25
C LEU A 135 -5.00 12.69 5.56
N PHE A 136 -5.65 11.59 5.94
CA PHE A 136 -6.97 11.63 6.58
C PHE A 136 -6.82 11.45 8.08
N VAL A 137 -7.24 12.45 8.84
CA VAL A 137 -7.18 12.49 10.30
C VAL A 137 -8.57 12.27 10.86
N HIS A 138 -8.77 11.17 11.59
CA HIS A 138 -10.00 10.88 12.30
C HIS A 138 -9.79 10.98 13.82
N ARG A 139 -10.66 11.73 14.50
CA ARG A 139 -10.64 11.85 15.96
C ARG A 139 -11.62 10.86 16.58
N ALA A 140 -11.11 9.75 17.10
CA ALA A 140 -11.86 8.89 18.00
C ALA A 140 -11.91 9.50 19.41
N GLU A 141 -12.76 8.97 20.30
CA GLU A 141 -12.90 9.46 21.68
C GLU A 141 -11.56 9.53 22.43
N LYS A 142 -10.78 8.44 22.34
CA LYS A 142 -9.54 8.25 23.13
C LYS A 142 -8.27 8.32 22.32
N GLU A 143 -8.34 8.37 20.99
CA GLU A 143 -7.15 8.35 20.12
C GLU A 143 -7.32 9.20 18.86
N TRP A 144 -6.20 9.39 18.16
CA TRP A 144 -6.15 10.01 16.83
C TRP A 144 -5.72 8.96 15.83
N ARG A 145 -6.40 8.88 14.70
CA ARG A 145 -6.07 7.96 13.62
C ARG A 145 -5.65 8.79 12.42
N VAL A 146 -4.44 8.55 11.92
CA VAL A 146 -3.87 9.27 10.78
C VAL A 146 -3.61 8.26 9.69
N TYR A 147 -4.30 8.41 8.56
CA TYR A 147 -4.17 7.52 7.41
C TYR A 147 -3.55 8.26 6.24
N ASP A 148 -2.75 7.54 5.45
CA ASP A 148 -2.30 8.06 4.15
C ASP A 148 -3.50 8.32 3.23
N SER A 149 -3.47 9.41 2.46
CA SER A 149 -4.49 9.64 1.43
C SER A 149 -4.32 8.71 0.23
N ARG A 150 -3.17 8.05 0.07
CA ARG A 150 -2.92 7.13 -1.06
C ARG A 150 -3.66 5.81 -0.85
N CYS A 151 -4.50 5.46 -1.81
CA CYS A 151 -5.23 4.19 -1.83
C CYS A 151 -4.24 3.00 -1.84
N PRO A 152 -4.39 2.00 -0.96
CA PRO A 152 -3.50 0.83 -0.88
C PRO A 152 -3.53 -0.08 -2.13
N HIS A 153 -4.45 0.16 -3.08
CA HIS A 153 -4.53 -0.58 -4.33
C HIS A 153 -3.51 -0.11 -5.38
N GLN A 154 -3.50 1.18 -5.72
CA GLN A 154 -2.64 1.75 -6.77
C GLN A 154 -2.25 3.21 -6.47
N THR A 155 -2.00 3.49 -5.18
CA THR A 155 -1.48 4.76 -4.65
C THR A 155 -2.20 6.03 -5.11
N THR A 156 -3.44 5.91 -5.58
CA THR A 156 -4.28 7.05 -5.97
C THR A 156 -4.44 7.97 -4.77
N ASN A 157 -4.00 9.22 -4.87
CA ASN A 157 -4.21 10.23 -3.83
C ASN A 157 -5.71 10.55 -3.76
N ILE A 158 -6.37 10.08 -2.70
CA ILE A 158 -7.81 10.21 -2.52
C ILE A 158 -8.10 11.66 -2.06
N PRO A 159 -8.95 12.42 -2.78
CA PRO A 159 -9.26 13.81 -2.45
C PRO A 159 -10.22 13.90 -1.25
N ASP A 160 -10.29 15.05 -0.60
CA ASP A 160 -11.22 15.29 0.52
C ASP A 160 -12.69 15.04 0.15
N LEU A 161 -13.09 15.43 -1.07
CA LEU A 161 -14.47 15.26 -1.58
C LEU A 161 -14.94 13.80 -1.61
N ALA A 162 -14.01 12.85 -1.58
CA ALA A 162 -14.30 11.42 -1.58
C ALA A 162 -14.75 10.88 -0.20
N LEU A 163 -14.71 11.72 0.84
CA LEU A 163 -15.16 11.39 2.18
C LEU A 163 -16.64 11.76 2.34
N GLN A 164 -17.46 10.75 2.63
CA GLN A 164 -18.88 10.91 2.94
C GLN A 164 -19.18 10.31 4.32
N GLY A 165 -19.38 11.18 5.31
CA GLY A 165 -19.50 10.76 6.70
C GLY A 165 -18.21 10.07 7.18
N CYS A 166 -18.29 8.76 7.45
CA CYS A 166 -17.13 7.93 7.82
C CYS A 166 -16.62 7.04 6.69
N THR A 167 -17.18 7.13 5.49
CA THR A 167 -16.80 6.29 4.34
C THR A 167 -15.94 7.09 3.37
N LEU A 168 -14.72 6.63 3.13
CA LEU A 168 -13.82 7.18 2.13
C LEU A 168 -13.83 6.31 0.86
N THR A 169 -14.15 6.88 -0.30
CA THR A 169 -14.24 6.12 -1.56
C THR A 169 -13.17 6.52 -2.56
N CYS A 170 -12.22 5.63 -2.87
CA CYS A 170 -11.19 5.91 -3.86
C CYS A 170 -11.81 6.15 -5.26
N PRO A 171 -11.54 7.28 -5.93
CA PRO A 171 -12.21 7.62 -7.19
C PRO A 171 -11.81 6.73 -8.37
N LYS A 172 -10.67 6.03 -8.28
CA LYS A 172 -10.12 5.26 -9.42
C LYS A 172 -10.75 3.88 -9.59
N HIS A 173 -10.90 3.13 -8.50
CA HIS A 173 -11.45 1.77 -8.52
C HIS A 173 -12.52 1.54 -7.45
N GLU A 174 -12.96 2.62 -6.82
CA GLU A 174 -14.10 2.65 -5.90
C GLU A 174 -13.93 1.77 -4.66
N TRP A 175 -12.68 1.46 -4.27
CA TRP A 175 -12.41 0.85 -2.98
C TRP A 175 -12.92 1.77 -1.87
N GLN A 176 -13.71 1.22 -0.96
CA GLN A 176 -14.29 1.98 0.15
C GLN A 176 -13.61 1.60 1.45
N PHE A 177 -13.38 2.60 2.29
CA PHE A 177 -12.73 2.45 3.58
C PHE A 177 -13.56 3.11 4.67
N ASP A 178 -13.66 2.46 5.83
CA ASP A 178 -14.20 3.09 7.04
C ASP A 178 -13.08 3.87 7.72
N VAL A 179 -13.13 5.21 7.74
CA VAL A 179 -12.08 6.05 8.36
C VAL A 179 -12.02 5.89 9.87
N ARG A 180 -13.04 5.28 10.50
CA ARG A 180 -12.94 4.92 11.91
C ARG A 180 -11.87 3.84 12.02
N THR A 181 -11.98 2.71 11.35
CA THR A 181 -11.04 1.59 11.57
C THR A 181 -9.84 1.57 10.62
N GLY A 182 -9.97 2.22 9.46
CA GLY A 182 -9.06 2.13 8.32
C GLY A 182 -9.35 0.94 7.41
N ASP A 183 -10.31 0.09 7.76
CA ASP A 183 -10.58 -1.16 7.04
C ASP A 183 -11.16 -0.91 5.67
N CYS A 184 -10.79 -1.76 4.71
CA CYS A 184 -11.46 -1.82 3.43
C CYS A 184 -12.80 -2.53 3.59
N ILE A 185 -13.89 -1.82 3.33
CA ILE A 185 -15.26 -2.30 3.53
C ILE A 185 -15.95 -2.71 2.22
N ALA A 186 -15.43 -2.28 1.05
CA ALA A 186 -15.95 -2.71 -0.25
C ALA A 186 -14.89 -2.67 -1.37
N LYS A 187 -15.09 -3.52 -2.39
CA LYS A 187 -14.32 -3.62 -3.65
C LYS A 187 -12.82 -3.92 -3.53
N GLY A 188 -12.30 -4.00 -2.31
CA GLY A 188 -10.90 -4.28 -2.02
C GLY A 188 -10.68 -5.23 -0.85
N THR A 189 -9.41 -5.46 -0.54
CA THR A 189 -8.98 -6.47 0.45
C THR A 189 -7.83 -5.98 1.33
N SER A 190 -7.54 -4.68 1.34
CA SER A 190 -6.41 -4.15 2.12
C SER A 190 -6.78 -2.82 2.75
N PRO A 191 -6.50 -2.63 4.05
CA PRO A 191 -6.84 -1.42 4.78
C PRO A 191 -6.00 -0.22 4.32
N LEU A 192 -6.44 0.98 4.68
CA LEU A 192 -5.62 2.20 4.58
C LEU A 192 -4.33 2.04 5.41
N LYS A 193 -3.25 2.65 4.93
CA LYS A 193 -2.00 2.73 5.71
C LYS A 193 -2.19 3.70 6.86
N ARG A 194 -2.15 3.20 8.10
CA ARG A 194 -2.19 4.01 9.32
C ARG A 194 -0.76 4.38 9.73
N TRP A 195 -0.54 5.66 10.00
CA TRP A 195 0.70 6.17 10.55
C TRP A 195 0.64 6.17 12.09
N PRO A 196 1.72 5.77 12.80
CA PRO A 196 1.82 6.01 14.23
C PRO A 196 1.63 7.50 14.51
N SER A 197 0.80 7.83 15.49
CA SER A 197 0.44 9.21 15.80
C SER A 197 0.42 9.46 17.30
N LYS A 198 0.70 10.70 17.70
CA LYS A 198 0.65 11.13 19.10
C LYS A 198 0.32 12.61 19.20
N VAL A 199 -0.21 13.03 20.35
CA VAL A 199 -0.44 14.45 20.63
C VAL A 199 0.64 14.95 21.58
N VAL A 200 1.33 16.03 21.20
CA VAL A 200 2.33 16.70 22.03
C VAL A 200 1.98 18.18 22.10
N LYS A 201 1.76 18.71 23.31
CA LYS A 201 1.46 20.13 23.55
C LYS A 201 0.33 20.70 22.64
N GLY A 202 -0.70 19.90 22.37
CA GLY A 202 -1.86 20.31 21.54
C GLY A 202 -1.61 20.26 20.02
N ARG A 203 -0.51 19.66 19.58
CA ARG A 203 -0.21 19.35 18.16
C ARG A 203 -0.33 17.85 17.92
N LEU A 204 -0.97 17.47 16.83
CA LEU A 204 -1.01 16.09 16.35
C LEU A 204 0.24 15.84 15.51
N LEU A 205 1.06 14.89 15.95
CA LEU A 205 2.22 14.41 15.22
C LEU A 205 1.91 13.04 14.61
N ALA A 206 2.49 12.76 13.44
CA ALA A 206 2.49 11.43 12.85
C ALA A 206 3.89 11.06 12.35
N ASN A 207 4.18 9.76 12.33
CA ASN A 207 5.52 9.23 12.06
C ASN A 207 5.58 8.52 10.72
N TRP A 208 6.37 9.04 9.78
CA TRP A 208 6.71 8.40 8.51
C TRP A 208 8.09 8.79 8.01
#